data_AF-A0A6L3T213-F1
#
_entry.id   AF-A0A6L3T213-F1
#
_cell.length_a   1.000
_cell.length_b   1.000
_cell.length_c   1.000
_cell.angle_alpha   90.00
_cell.angle_beta   90.00
_cell.angle_gamma   90.00
#
_symmetry.space_group_name_H-M   'P 1'
#
loop_
_entity.id
_entity.type
_entity.pdbx_description
1 polymer ?
#
loop_
_entity_poly.entity_id
_entity_poly.type
_entity_poly.pdbx_seq_one_letter_code
_entity_poly.pdbx_strand_id
1 'polypeptide(L)'
;MRVVIRTGFVLCLVLVNSGATFAQAKRSLICKEQVAIGLVQPEAGGAVKAETIAARTFSLILSRDLLNVILAGRTEFFECQDVAYRSDGRRRSSTIKCQNATNFLTLDLVRLKFFKAQLNPEDETDAKFSYGSCNPI
;
A
#
# COMPACT_ATOMS: atom_id res chain seq x y z
N MET A 1 -13.98 -49.11 12.99
CA MET A 1 -13.11 -48.52 11.95
C MET A 1 -13.75 -47.39 11.13
N ARG A 2 -15.02 -47.48 10.70
CA ARG A 2 -15.65 -46.44 9.85
C ARG A 2 -15.76 -45.02 10.45
N VAL A 3 -15.84 -44.89 11.78
CA VAL A 3 -15.99 -43.59 12.46
C VAL A 3 -14.70 -42.78 12.48
N VAL A 4 -13.55 -43.45 12.64
CA VAL A 4 -12.21 -42.80 12.73
C VAL A 4 -11.78 -42.19 11.40
N ILE A 5 -12.15 -42.82 10.29
CA ILE A 5 -11.88 -42.32 8.94
C ILE A 5 -12.70 -41.05 8.66
N ARG A 6 -13.95 -41.01 9.17
CA ARG A 6 -14.85 -39.87 9.00
C ARG A 6 -14.38 -38.64 9.78
N THR A 7 -13.93 -38.81 11.02
CA THR A 7 -13.39 -37.72 11.83
C THR A 7 -12.06 -37.21 11.31
N GLY A 8 -11.16 -38.09 10.84
CA GLY A 8 -9.91 -37.69 10.19
C GLY A 8 -10.13 -36.87 8.92
N PHE A 9 -11.09 -37.25 8.09
CA PHE A 9 -11.41 -36.53 6.85
C PHE A 9 -12.04 -35.15 7.11
N VAL A 10 -12.91 -35.05 8.14
CA VAL A 10 -13.48 -33.77 8.58
C VAL A 10 -12.40 -32.85 9.12
N LEU A 11 -11.44 -33.36 9.91
CA LEU A 11 -10.33 -32.56 10.43
C LEU A 11 -9.42 -32.05 9.31
N CYS A 12 -9.10 -32.89 8.32
CA CYS A 12 -8.36 -32.48 7.12
C CYS A 12 -9.12 -31.42 6.30
N LEU A 13 -10.43 -31.56 6.11
CA LEU A 13 -11.24 -30.57 5.41
C LEU A 13 -11.29 -29.23 6.15
N VAL A 14 -11.36 -29.23 7.49
CA VAL A 14 -11.33 -28.00 8.29
C VAL A 14 -9.95 -27.32 8.20
N LEU A 15 -8.86 -28.09 8.21
CA LEU A 15 -7.50 -27.56 8.07
C LEU A 15 -7.22 -27.01 6.66
N VAL A 16 -7.74 -27.64 5.61
CA VAL A 16 -7.62 -27.15 4.23
C VAL A 16 -8.46 -25.89 4.00
N ASN A 17 -9.65 -25.79 4.63
CA ASN A 17 -10.49 -24.59 4.53
C ASN A 17 -9.99 -23.40 5.38
N SER A 18 -9.33 -23.66 6.51
CA SER A 18 -8.74 -22.60 7.33
C SER A 18 -7.47 -22.00 6.72
N GLY A 19 -6.73 -22.75 5.90
CA GLY A 19 -5.62 -22.21 5.10
C GLY A 19 -6.06 -21.15 4.09
N ALA A 20 -7.26 -21.27 3.51
CA ALA A 20 -7.82 -20.28 2.59
C ALA A 20 -8.21 -18.97 3.28
N THR A 21 -8.48 -19.00 4.60
CA THR A 21 -8.84 -17.80 5.36
C THR A 21 -7.62 -16.91 5.64
N PHE A 22 -6.42 -17.48 5.70
CA PHE A 22 -5.16 -16.71 5.79
C PHE A 22 -4.78 -16.03 4.46
N ALA A 23 -5.29 -16.51 3.32
CA ALA A 23 -5.11 -15.85 2.03
C ALA A 23 -5.94 -14.55 1.89
N GLN A 24 -6.84 -14.29 2.85
CA GLN A 24 -7.61 -13.05 2.97
C GLN A 24 -7.08 -12.17 4.12
N ALA A 25 -5.77 -12.24 4.39
CA ALA A 25 -5.12 -11.43 5.40
C ALA A 25 -5.25 -9.94 5.06
N LYS A 26 -6.24 -9.28 5.67
CA LYS A 26 -6.24 -7.82 5.80
C LYS A 26 -4.96 -7.45 6.55
N ARG A 27 -4.06 -6.71 5.89
CA ARG A 27 -2.85 -6.22 6.55
C ARG A 27 -3.09 -4.80 7.00
N SER A 28 -3.22 -4.62 8.31
CA SER A 28 -3.26 -3.31 8.95
C SER A 28 -1.84 -2.89 9.29
N LEU A 29 -1.40 -1.75 8.79
CA LEU A 29 -0.06 -1.21 9.02
C LEU A 29 -0.15 0.23 9.51
N ILE A 30 0.77 0.64 10.37
CA ILE A 30 1.03 2.05 10.68
C ILE A 30 2.30 2.49 9.98
N CYS A 31 2.21 3.56 9.20
CA CYS A 31 3.27 4.04 8.33
C CYS A 31 3.73 5.43 8.76
N LYS A 32 5.04 5.64 8.73
CA LYS A 32 5.69 6.92 9.05
C LYS A 32 6.49 7.38 7.85
N GLU A 33 6.21 8.59 7.39
CA GLU A 33 7.05 9.27 6.40
C GLU A 33 8.39 9.62 7.03
N GLN A 34 9.46 9.26 6.33
CA GLN A 34 10.83 9.61 6.69
C GLN A 34 11.31 10.81 5.88
N VAL A 35 10.84 10.91 4.63
CA VAL A 35 11.08 12.02 3.72
C VAL A 35 9.75 12.39 3.08
N ALA A 36 9.44 13.68 3.03
CA ALA A 36 8.30 14.22 2.30
C ALA A 36 8.72 15.52 1.62
N ILE A 37 8.48 15.62 0.32
CA ILE A 37 8.84 16.75 -0.53
C ILE A 37 7.59 17.17 -1.30
N GLY A 38 7.31 18.46 -1.34
CA GLY A 38 6.24 19.04 -2.14
C GLY A 38 6.76 20.15 -3.02
N LEU A 39 6.04 20.45 -4.10
CA LEU A 39 6.22 21.70 -4.81
C LEU A 39 5.49 22.81 -4.06
N VAL A 40 6.12 23.97 -3.95
CA VAL A 40 5.52 25.17 -3.34
C VAL A 40 5.45 26.24 -4.41
N GLN A 41 4.28 26.88 -4.48
CA GLN A 41 4.05 27.98 -5.39
C GLN A 41 4.90 29.18 -4.94
N PRO A 42 5.74 29.73 -5.82
CA PRO A 42 6.62 30.83 -5.44
C PRO A 42 5.82 32.11 -5.18
N GLU A 43 6.30 32.94 -4.25
CA GLU A 43 5.85 34.33 -4.19
C GLU A 43 6.16 35.04 -5.52
N ALA A 44 5.32 36.02 -5.87
CA ALA A 44 5.18 36.61 -7.22
C ALA A 44 6.52 36.72 -8.00
N GLY A 45 6.62 35.98 -9.11
CA GLY A 45 7.72 36.05 -10.07
C GLY A 45 8.85 35.03 -9.89
N GLY A 46 8.78 34.14 -8.90
CA GLY A 46 9.75 33.05 -8.73
C GLY A 46 9.45 31.81 -9.59
N ALA A 47 10.43 30.89 -9.69
CA ALA A 47 10.23 29.55 -10.24
C ALA A 47 9.67 28.60 -9.16
N VAL A 48 8.90 27.58 -9.56
CA VAL A 48 8.41 26.52 -8.67
C VAL A 48 9.61 25.81 -8.02
N LYS A 49 9.58 25.66 -6.69
CA LYS A 49 10.64 25.01 -5.92
C LYS A 49 10.12 23.80 -5.18
N ALA A 50 10.96 22.77 -5.11
CA ALA A 50 10.74 21.61 -4.26
C ALA A 50 11.22 21.92 -2.84
N GLU A 51 10.34 21.71 -1.86
CA GLU A 51 10.62 21.94 -0.45
C GLU A 51 10.28 20.71 0.39
N THR A 52 11.02 20.52 1.48
CA THR A 52 10.68 19.50 2.47
C THR A 52 9.42 19.91 3.21
N ILE A 53 8.40 19.05 3.18
CA ILE A 53 7.14 19.26 3.90
C ILE A 53 7.12 18.42 5.19
N ALA A 54 6.20 18.74 6.09
CA ALA A 54 6.06 18.01 7.35
C ALA A 54 5.72 16.53 7.10
N ALA A 55 6.59 15.63 7.55
CA ALA A 55 6.40 14.20 7.50
C ALA A 55 5.23 13.77 8.40
N ARG A 56 4.38 12.88 7.88
CA ARG A 56 3.15 12.43 8.53
C ARG A 56 3.20 10.96 8.90
N THR A 57 2.33 10.61 9.84
CA THR A 57 2.01 9.22 10.19
C THR A 57 0.59 8.93 9.73
N PHE A 58 0.38 7.77 9.11
CA PHE A 58 -0.92 7.33 8.63
C PHE A 58 -1.07 5.82 8.77
N SER A 59 -2.30 5.34 8.74
CA SER A 59 -2.58 3.91 8.76
C SER A 59 -2.93 3.40 7.36
N LEU A 60 -2.49 2.20 7.05
CA LEU A 60 -2.83 1.47 5.84
C LEU A 60 -3.65 0.24 6.18
N ILE A 61 -4.72 0.00 5.43
CA ILE A 61 -5.45 -1.27 5.47
C ILE A 61 -5.44 -1.84 4.05
N LEU A 62 -4.60 -2.85 3.84
CA LEU A 62 -4.53 -3.56 2.57
C LEU A 62 -5.48 -4.76 2.60
N SER A 63 -6.36 -4.85 1.60
CA SER A 63 -7.32 -5.93 1.43
C SER A 63 -7.38 -6.36 -0.03
N ARG A 64 -6.72 -7.48 -0.34
CA ARG A 64 -6.61 -8.04 -1.70
C ARG A 64 -6.10 -6.96 -2.70
N ASP A 65 -7.01 -6.43 -3.51
CA ASP A 65 -6.84 -5.49 -4.61
C ASP A 65 -7.23 -4.05 -4.23
N LEU A 66 -7.54 -3.79 -2.96
CA LEU A 66 -7.84 -2.46 -2.43
C LEU A 66 -6.90 -2.06 -1.28
N LEU A 67 -6.55 -0.79 -1.24
CA LEU A 67 -5.80 -0.18 -0.15
C LEU A 67 -6.52 1.07 0.36
N ASN A 68 -6.74 1.11 1.68
CA ASN A 68 -7.27 2.28 2.36
C ASN A 68 -6.14 2.98 3.10
N VAL A 69 -5.95 4.28 2.84
CA VAL A 69 -5.01 5.14 3.56
C VAL A 69 -5.82 6.03 4.49
N ILE A 70 -5.55 5.98 5.78
CA ILE A 70 -6.27 6.75 6.80
C ILE A 70 -5.30 7.79 7.38
N LEU A 71 -5.58 9.07 7.12
CA LEU A 71 -4.80 10.19 7.60
C LEU A 71 -5.73 11.27 8.15
N ALA A 72 -5.52 11.67 9.41
CA ALA A 72 -6.26 12.74 10.07
C ALA A 72 -7.81 12.62 9.95
N GLY A 73 -8.34 11.41 10.09
CA GLY A 73 -9.78 11.14 10.01
C GLY A 73 -10.36 11.09 8.60
N ARG A 74 -9.53 11.25 7.55
CA ARG A 74 -9.92 11.05 6.16
C ARG A 74 -9.40 9.71 5.66
N THR A 75 -10.24 9.01 4.91
CA THR A 75 -9.89 7.74 4.25
C THR A 75 -9.80 7.96 2.75
N GLU A 76 -8.63 7.71 2.19
CA GLU A 76 -8.39 7.67 0.75
C GLU A 76 -8.42 6.21 0.30
N PHE A 77 -9.10 5.94 -0.82
CA PHE A 77 -9.24 4.60 -1.40
C PHE A 77 -8.35 4.48 -2.63
N PHE A 78 -7.69 3.33 -2.77
CA PHE A 78 -6.79 3.02 -3.87
C PHE A 78 -7.07 1.63 -4.42
N GLU A 79 -6.94 1.49 -5.74
CA GLU A 79 -6.96 0.20 -6.42
C GLU A 79 -5.53 -0.30 -6.61
N CYS A 80 -5.28 -1.55 -6.27
CA CYS A 80 -3.95 -2.15 -6.22
C CYS A 80 -3.77 -3.25 -7.27
N GLN A 81 -2.55 -3.33 -7.81
CA GLN A 81 -2.12 -4.34 -8.76
C GLN A 81 -0.73 -4.87 -8.37
N ASP A 82 -0.55 -6.19 -8.54
CA ASP A 82 0.75 -6.85 -8.37
C ASP A 82 1.72 -6.39 -9.46
N VAL A 83 2.98 -6.09 -9.08
CA VAL A 83 4.01 -5.73 -10.04
C VAL A 83 4.70 -6.98 -10.57
N ALA A 84 4.53 -7.25 -11.87
CA ALA A 84 5.31 -8.25 -12.60
C ALA A 84 6.43 -7.57 -13.39
N TYR A 85 7.70 -7.90 -13.11
CA TYR A 85 8.80 -7.49 -13.97
C TYR A 85 8.80 -8.35 -15.23
N ARG A 86 8.72 -7.70 -16.39
CA ARG A 86 8.70 -8.38 -17.69
C ARG A 86 10.06 -8.95 -18.13
N SER A 87 11.14 -8.76 -17.37
CA SER A 87 12.47 -8.92 -17.96
C SER A 87 12.94 -10.37 -18.15
N ASP A 88 12.67 -11.37 -17.30
CA ASP A 88 13.28 -12.72 -17.51
C ASP A 88 12.49 -13.90 -16.93
N GLY A 89 11.16 -13.84 -16.99
CA GLY A 89 10.32 -14.99 -16.61
C GLY A 89 10.17 -15.15 -15.09
N ARG A 90 8.95 -14.85 -14.61
CA ARG A 90 8.37 -15.42 -13.39
C ARG A 90 8.96 -15.04 -12.02
N ARG A 91 9.47 -13.82 -11.82
CA ARG A 91 9.49 -13.23 -10.46
C ARG A 91 8.39 -12.20 -10.30
N ARG A 92 7.33 -12.58 -9.57
CA ARG A 92 6.40 -11.60 -8.99
C ARG A 92 7.20 -10.76 -7.99
N SER A 93 7.11 -9.44 -8.09
CA SER A 93 7.68 -8.56 -7.09
C SER A 93 6.92 -8.74 -5.77
N SER A 94 7.58 -8.55 -4.62
CA SER A 94 6.88 -8.32 -3.35
C SER A 94 6.26 -6.93 -3.27
N THR A 95 6.43 -6.11 -4.31
CA THR A 95 5.87 -4.76 -4.41
C THR A 95 4.49 -4.78 -5.05
N ILE A 96 3.55 -4.09 -4.42
CA ILE A 96 2.27 -3.72 -5.00
C ILE A 96 2.28 -2.25 -5.43
N LYS A 97 1.53 -1.93 -6.48
CA LYS A 97 1.24 -0.57 -6.90
C LYS A 97 -0.23 -0.30 -6.68
N CYS A 98 -0.55 0.77 -5.99
CA CYS A 98 -1.90 1.21 -5.70
C CYS A 98 -2.08 2.63 -6.22
N GLN A 99 -3.21 2.92 -6.85
CA GLN A 99 -3.47 4.24 -7.44
C GLN A 99 -4.93 4.67 -7.29
N ASN A 100 -5.13 5.99 -7.31
CA ASN A 100 -6.42 6.63 -7.53
C ASN A 100 -6.23 7.82 -8.49
N ALA A 101 -7.23 8.70 -8.63
CA ALA A 101 -7.24 9.78 -9.62
C ALA A 101 -5.93 10.56 -9.73
N THR A 102 -5.35 10.97 -8.60
CA THR A 102 -4.12 11.80 -8.57
C THR A 102 -3.04 11.25 -7.66
N ASN A 103 -3.31 10.17 -6.91
CA ASN A 103 -2.35 9.61 -5.96
C ASN A 103 -1.89 8.22 -6.39
N PHE A 104 -0.60 7.98 -6.18
CA PHE A 104 0.08 6.72 -6.45
C PHE A 104 0.80 6.29 -5.18
N LEU A 105 0.75 5.00 -4.87
CA LEU A 105 1.42 4.42 -3.73
C LEU A 105 2.04 3.09 -4.14
N THR A 106 3.32 2.90 -3.84
CA THR A 106 3.96 1.59 -3.94
C THR A 106 4.32 1.10 -2.54
N LEU A 107 4.13 -0.20 -2.30
CA LEU A 107 4.42 -0.82 -1.01
C LEU A 107 5.15 -2.14 -1.24
N ASP A 108 6.35 -2.26 -0.67
CA ASP A 108 7.05 -3.54 -0.57
C ASP A 108 6.48 -4.33 0.61
N LEU A 109 5.80 -5.44 0.33
CA LEU A 109 5.13 -6.28 1.32
C LEU A 109 6.08 -7.10 2.21
N VAL A 110 7.36 -7.16 1.86
CA VAL A 110 8.40 -7.85 2.65
C VAL A 110 9.16 -6.85 3.50
N ARG A 111 9.63 -5.76 2.89
CA ARG A 111 10.41 -4.73 3.59
C ARG A 111 9.57 -3.70 4.33
N LEU A 112 8.25 -3.69 4.08
CA LEU A 112 7.29 -2.72 4.60
C LEU A 112 7.74 -1.27 4.36
N LYS A 113 8.30 -1.01 3.18
CA LYS A 113 8.70 0.32 2.73
C LYS A 113 7.72 0.81 1.70
N PHE A 114 7.38 2.10 1.78
CA PHE A 114 6.44 2.70 0.85
C PHE A 114 7.04 3.91 0.16
N PHE A 115 6.49 4.19 -1.02
CA PHE A 115 6.64 5.46 -1.72
C PHE A 115 5.24 5.93 -2.11
N LYS A 116 4.90 7.17 -1.77
CA LYS A 116 3.65 7.84 -2.15
C LYS A 116 3.98 9.03 -3.05
N ALA A 117 3.19 9.21 -4.10
CA ALA A 117 3.23 10.39 -4.96
C ALA A 117 1.81 10.93 -5.13
N GLN A 118 1.67 12.24 -5.17
CA GLN A 118 0.47 12.96 -5.58
C GLN A 118 0.86 13.81 -6.77
N LEU A 119 0.13 13.67 -7.87
CA LEU A 119 0.32 14.39 -9.11
C LEU A 119 -1.06 14.86 -9.58
N ASN A 120 -1.34 16.15 -9.41
CA ASN A 120 -2.57 16.75 -9.90
C ASN A 120 -2.34 17.35 -11.30
N PRO A 121 -2.98 16.82 -12.36
CA PRO A 121 -2.81 17.38 -13.71
C PRO A 121 -3.46 18.77 -13.87
N GLU A 122 -4.36 19.16 -12.96
CA GLU A 122 -5.03 20.48 -12.99
C GLU A 122 -4.23 21.58 -12.29
N ASP A 123 -3.26 21.21 -11.44
CA ASP A 123 -2.42 22.13 -10.68
C ASP A 123 -0.99 21.60 -10.58
N GLU A 124 -0.09 22.21 -11.38
CA GLU A 124 1.33 21.85 -11.43
C GLU A 124 2.08 22.07 -10.10
N THR A 125 1.50 22.86 -9.18
CA THR A 125 2.09 23.12 -7.87
C THR A 125 1.63 22.13 -6.80
N ASP A 126 0.61 21.31 -7.07
CA ASP A 126 0.13 20.26 -6.17
C ASP A 126 0.77 18.90 -6.46
N ALA A 127 2.10 18.90 -6.61
CA ALA A 127 2.90 17.68 -6.69
C ALA A 127 3.60 17.40 -5.36
N LYS A 128 3.42 16.19 -4.83
CA LYS A 128 4.01 15.75 -3.55
C LYS A 128 4.58 14.35 -3.67
N PHE A 129 5.67 14.10 -2.98
CA PHE A 129 6.34 12.81 -2.90
C PHE A 129 6.71 12.52 -1.47
N SER A 130 6.47 11.30 -1.01
CA SER A 130 6.95 10.85 0.29
C SER A 130 7.44 9.42 0.27
N TYR A 131 8.41 9.14 1.13
CA TYR A 131 9.02 7.84 1.31
C TYR A 131 9.09 7.52 2.79
N GLY A 132 8.88 6.26 3.15
CA GLY A 132 9.00 5.84 4.53
C GLY A 132 8.84 4.35 4.75
N SER A 133 8.50 4.02 5.99
CA SER A 133 8.38 2.66 6.47
C SER A 133 7.09 2.45 7.23
N CYS A 134 6.60 1.23 7.19
CA CYS A 134 5.42 0.77 7.88
C CYS A 134 5.75 -0.34 8.86
N ASN A 135 4.94 -0.47 9.90
CA ASN A 135 4.97 -1.56 10.86
C ASN A 135 3.58 -2.20 10.97
N PRO A 136 3.46 -3.53 11.16
CA PRO A 136 2.19 -4.16 11.46
C PRO A 136 1.56 -3.58 12.74
N ILE A 137 0.22 -3.51 12.75
CA ILE A 137 -0.59 -3.16 13.93
C ILE A 137 -1.17 -4.44 14.52
#